data_AF-G4ZXR8-F1
#
_entry.id   AF-G4ZXR8-F1
#
_cell.length_a   1.000
_cell.length_b   1.000
_cell.length_c   1.000
_cell.angle_alpha   90.00
_cell.angle_beta   90.00
_cell.angle_gamma   90.00
#
_symmetry.space_group_name_H-M   'P 1'
#
loop_
_entity.id
_entity.type
_entity.pdbx_description
1 polymer ?
#
loop_
_entity_poly.entity_id
_entity_poly.type
_entity_poly.pdbx_seq_one_letter_code
_entity_poly.pdbx_strand_id
1 'polypeptide(L)'
;LLNWYTNHIWETVKGKKEQNKRAEAKAASNIMAILYQVPFQIPKQPSRSDVAAYQHWKDEIWTLALAMDSTVNARLHSFDQKKPTHKASSLRERWRQLRTSHPDAYRTLGAQYLALKASGTVVDTCTPASHQWGASDLA
;
A
#
# COMPACT_ATOMS: atom_id res chain seq x y z
N LEU A 1 2.91 8.03 -5.31
CA LEU A 1 1.47 8.01 -5.69
C LEU A 1 1.07 6.60 -6.09
N LEU A 2 -0.07 6.11 -5.60
CA LEU A 2 -0.58 4.74 -5.71
C LEU A 2 -1.00 4.34 -7.14
N ASN A 3 -0.22 4.72 -8.14
CA ASN A 3 -0.47 4.40 -9.54
C ASN A 3 -0.48 2.87 -9.77
N TRP A 4 -0.01 2.07 -8.81
CA TRP A 4 -0.09 0.61 -8.81
C TRP A 4 -1.52 0.08 -8.97
N TYR A 5 -2.49 0.72 -8.30
CA TYR A 5 -3.90 0.31 -8.38
C TYR A 5 -4.51 0.63 -9.74
N THR A 6 -4.02 1.67 -10.42
CA THR A 6 -4.53 2.12 -11.73
C THR A 6 -3.76 1.57 -12.92
N ASN A 7 -2.58 0.98 -12.70
CA ASN A 7 -1.67 0.50 -13.75
C ASN A 7 -1.83 -0.99 -14.09
N HIS A 8 -2.84 -1.67 -13.52
CA HIS A 8 -3.14 -3.08 -13.80
C HIS A 8 -1.92 -3.99 -13.62
N ILE A 9 -1.02 -3.68 -12.68
CA ILE A 9 0.27 -4.37 -12.57
C ILE A 9 0.14 -5.88 -12.31
N TRP A 10 -1.01 -6.28 -11.77
CA TRP A 10 -1.37 -7.67 -11.54
C TRP A 10 -1.72 -8.42 -12.84
N GLU A 11 -2.27 -7.71 -13.84
CA GLU A 11 -2.74 -8.26 -15.11
C GLU A 11 -1.71 -8.11 -16.24
N THR A 12 -0.97 -7.00 -16.26
CA THR A 12 -0.12 -6.58 -17.39
C THR A 12 1.31 -7.09 -17.31
N VAL A 13 1.81 -7.41 -16.12
CA VAL A 13 3.15 -7.97 -15.93
C VAL A 13 3.12 -9.46 -16.28
N LYS A 14 3.71 -9.85 -17.40
CA LYS A 14 3.75 -11.24 -17.88
C LYS A 14 5.19 -11.63 -18.23
N GLY A 15 5.87 -12.29 -17.29
CA GLY A 15 7.18 -12.90 -17.53
C GLY A 15 8.15 -12.76 -16.37
N LYS A 16 9.22 -13.57 -16.39
CA LYS A 16 10.23 -13.65 -15.31
C LYS A 16 10.96 -12.33 -15.05
N LYS A 17 11.22 -11.53 -16.10
CA LYS A 17 11.94 -10.24 -16.02
C LYS A 17 11.13 -9.13 -15.33
N GLU A 18 9.80 -9.24 -15.33
CA GLU A 18 8.91 -8.21 -14.81
C GLU A 18 8.39 -8.53 -13.40
N GLN A 19 8.71 -9.72 -12.88
CA GLN A 19 8.39 -10.15 -11.51
C GLN A 19 8.91 -9.17 -10.45
N ASN A 20 10.04 -8.50 -10.70
CA ASN A 20 10.58 -7.49 -9.78
C ASN A 20 9.63 -6.30 -9.64
N LYS A 21 9.01 -5.82 -10.72
CA LYS A 21 8.03 -4.72 -10.67
C LYS A 21 6.81 -5.13 -9.85
N ARG A 22 6.33 -6.36 -10.03
CA ARG A 22 5.22 -6.91 -9.24
C ARG A 22 5.59 -7.03 -7.76
N ALA A 23 6.79 -7.51 -7.44
CA ALA A 23 7.27 -7.63 -6.07
C ALA A 23 7.43 -6.26 -5.40
N GLU A 24 7.92 -5.26 -6.12
CA GLU A 24 8.02 -3.88 -5.65
C GLU A 24 6.64 -3.27 -5.38
N ALA A 25 5.69 -3.44 -6.31
CA ALA A 25 4.33 -2.96 -6.11
C ALA A 25 3.64 -3.68 -4.94
N LYS A 26 3.81 -5.00 -4.82
CA LYS A 26 3.34 -5.78 -3.66
C LYS A 26 3.88 -5.18 -2.37
N ALA A 27 5.19 -4.96 -2.26
CA ALA A 27 5.77 -4.41 -1.06
C ALA A 27 5.28 -2.99 -0.78
N ALA A 28 5.28 -2.11 -1.78
CA ALA A 28 4.89 -0.71 -1.62
C ALA A 28 3.42 -0.58 -1.17
N SER A 29 2.48 -1.25 -1.84
CA SER A 29 1.05 -1.19 -1.49
C SER A 29 0.81 -1.66 -0.05
N ASN A 30 1.41 -2.78 0.36
CA ASN A 30 1.23 -3.29 1.71
C ASN A 30 1.88 -2.39 2.78
N ILE A 31 3.10 -1.89 2.53
CA ILE A 31 3.76 -0.94 3.44
C ILE A 31 2.92 0.32 3.61
N MET A 32 2.38 0.88 2.52
CA MET A 32 1.53 2.05 2.59
C MET A 32 0.24 1.77 3.37
N ALA A 33 -0.42 0.63 3.13
CA ALA A 33 -1.61 0.22 3.85
C ALA A 33 -1.36 0.08 5.37
N ILE A 34 -0.24 -0.56 5.75
CA ILE A 34 0.13 -0.73 7.16
C ILE A 34 0.48 0.61 7.81
N LEU A 35 1.21 1.47 7.13
CA LEU A 35 1.67 2.73 7.74
C LEU A 35 0.58 3.81 7.75
N TYR A 36 -0.49 3.65 6.98
CA TYR A 36 -1.60 4.61 6.96
C TYR A 36 -2.38 4.61 8.30
N GLN A 37 -2.73 3.42 8.84
CA GLN A 37 -3.48 3.25 10.10
C GLN A 37 -4.79 4.05 10.22
N VAL A 38 -5.43 4.33 9.09
CA VAL A 38 -6.76 4.93 9.03
C VAL A 38 -7.63 4.01 8.16
N PRO A 39 -8.93 3.84 8.48
CA PRO A 39 -9.87 3.15 7.59
C PRO A 39 -9.77 3.66 6.15
N PHE A 40 -9.82 2.75 5.18
CA PHE A 40 -9.83 3.11 3.77
C PHE A 40 -10.49 2.03 2.93
N GLN A 41 -10.97 2.45 1.76
CA GLN A 41 -11.50 1.56 0.75
C GLN A 41 -10.83 1.84 -0.58
N ILE A 42 -10.39 0.77 -1.22
CA ILE A 42 -9.96 0.75 -2.61
C ILE A 42 -11.06 0.02 -3.36
N PRO A 43 -12.05 0.76 -3.89
CA PRO A 43 -13.21 0.18 -4.55
C PRO A 43 -12.80 -0.55 -5.82
N LYS A 44 -13.63 -1.53 -6.19
CA LYS A 44 -13.39 -2.34 -7.39
C LYS A 44 -13.44 -1.42 -8.58
N GLN A 45 -12.49 -1.59 -9.50
CA GLN A 45 -12.49 -0.84 -10.73
C GLN A 45 -13.81 -1.06 -11.50
N PRO A 46 -14.51 0.03 -11.87
CA PRO A 46 -15.71 -0.05 -12.71
C PRO A 46 -15.35 -0.37 -14.17
N SER A 47 -16.36 -0.70 -14.98
CA SER A 47 -16.15 -0.92 -16.41
C SER A 47 -15.54 0.33 -17.07
N ARG A 48 -14.55 0.14 -17.94
CA ARG A 48 -13.96 1.25 -18.72
C ARG A 48 -14.91 1.82 -19.76
N SER A 49 -15.96 1.09 -20.12
CA SER A 49 -17.02 1.59 -21.00
C SER A 49 -17.89 2.65 -20.31
N ASP A 50 -17.94 2.63 -18.97
CA ASP A 50 -18.55 3.68 -18.17
C ASP A 50 -17.47 4.71 -17.82
N VAL A 51 -17.31 5.68 -18.71
CA VAL A 51 -16.26 6.71 -18.62
C VAL A 51 -16.41 7.54 -17.34
N ALA A 52 -17.64 7.86 -16.94
CA ALA A 52 -17.92 8.69 -15.77
C ALA A 52 -17.55 7.95 -14.48
N ALA A 53 -18.03 6.70 -14.32
CA ALA A 53 -17.67 5.89 -13.16
C ALA A 53 -16.16 5.62 -13.09
N TYR A 54 -15.52 5.35 -14.24
CA TYR A 54 -14.09 5.10 -14.29
C TYR A 54 -13.25 6.33 -13.94
N GLN A 55 -13.66 7.52 -14.36
CA GLN A 55 -12.97 8.75 -13.99
C GLN A 55 -13.15 9.05 -12.50
N HIS A 56 -14.38 8.92 -11.98
CA HIS A 56 -14.66 9.08 -10.55
C HIS A 56 -13.81 8.13 -9.70
N TRP A 57 -13.76 6.86 -10.07
CA TRP A 57 -12.90 5.86 -9.41
C TRP A 57 -11.42 6.27 -9.40
N LYS A 58 -10.89 6.80 -10.52
CA LYS A 58 -9.50 7.28 -10.56
C LYS A 58 -9.27 8.44 -9.59
N ASP A 59 -10.21 9.37 -9.50
CA ASP A 59 -10.10 10.55 -8.64
C ASP A 59 -10.16 10.15 -7.15
N GLU A 60 -10.99 9.18 -6.79
CA GLU A 60 -11.03 8.59 -5.45
C GLU A 60 -9.69 7.92 -5.09
N ILE A 61 -9.18 7.06 -5.97
CA ILE A 61 -7.89 6.39 -5.76
C ILE A 61 -6.74 7.40 -5.67
N TRP A 62 -6.77 8.45 -6.49
CA TRP A 62 -5.77 9.52 -6.44
C TRP A 62 -5.81 10.28 -5.12
N THR A 63 -7.00 10.64 -4.65
CA THR A 63 -7.21 11.33 -3.37
C THR A 63 -6.71 10.48 -2.21
N LEU A 64 -7.08 9.20 -2.18
CA LEU A 64 -6.58 8.25 -1.19
C LEU A 64 -5.05 8.11 -1.27
N ALA A 65 -4.49 8.07 -2.47
CA ALA A 65 -3.05 7.97 -2.69
C ALA A 65 -2.27 9.13 -2.08
N LEU A 66 -2.78 10.35 -2.24
CA LEU A 66 -2.18 11.54 -1.64
C LEU A 66 -2.25 11.48 -0.11
N ALA A 67 -3.41 11.13 0.44
CA ALA A 67 -3.61 11.02 1.89
C ALA A 67 -2.68 9.95 2.51
N MET A 68 -2.59 8.78 1.87
CA MET A 68 -1.67 7.72 2.29
C MET A 68 -0.22 8.17 2.18
N ASP A 69 0.19 8.76 1.05
CA ASP A 69 1.57 9.18 0.83
C ASP A 69 2.04 10.20 1.89
N SER A 70 1.22 11.24 2.17
CA SER A 70 1.53 12.23 3.20
C SER A 70 1.63 11.60 4.60
N THR A 71 0.66 10.77 4.97
CA THR A 71 0.60 10.12 6.30
C THR A 71 1.76 9.16 6.51
N VAL A 72 2.03 8.31 5.51
CA VAL A 72 3.12 7.33 5.54
C VAL A 72 4.47 8.02 5.64
N ASN A 73 4.70 9.08 4.86
CA ASN A 73 5.96 9.81 4.91
C ASN A 73 6.16 10.57 6.22
N ALA A 74 5.11 11.22 6.75
CA ALA A 74 5.17 11.88 8.06
C ALA A 74 5.52 10.87 9.17
N ARG A 75 4.93 9.68 9.12
CA ARG A 75 5.19 8.62 10.09
C ARG A 75 6.58 8.02 9.98
N LEU A 76 7.05 7.73 8.77
CA LEU A 76 8.41 7.23 8.61
C LEU A 76 9.43 8.29 9.05
N HIS A 77 9.15 9.57 8.76
CA HIS A 77 9.98 10.69 9.22
C HIS A 77 10.09 10.74 10.75
N SER A 78 9.01 10.46 11.49
CA SER A 78 9.10 10.43 12.96
C SER A 78 10.06 9.36 13.49
N PHE A 79 10.32 8.30 12.72
CA PHE A 79 11.26 7.23 13.11
C PHE A 79 12.70 7.46 12.63
N ASP A 80 12.88 8.02 11.43
CA ASP A 80 14.21 8.08 10.80
C ASP A 80 14.69 9.48 10.43
N GLN A 81 13.87 10.51 10.65
CA GLN A 81 14.15 11.92 10.35
C GLN A 81 14.54 12.17 8.87
N LYS A 82 14.23 11.25 7.96
CA LYS A 82 14.54 11.38 6.53
C LYS A 82 13.46 12.18 5.81
N LYS A 83 13.86 12.81 4.69
CA LYS A 83 12.93 13.50 3.79
C LYS A 83 11.89 12.52 3.21
N PRO A 84 10.69 13.00 2.82
CA PRO A 84 9.69 12.20 2.13
C PRO A 84 10.24 11.50 0.88
N THR A 85 9.69 10.33 0.56
CA THR A 85 10.05 9.53 -0.60
C THR A 85 8.82 8.92 -1.26
N HIS A 86 8.82 8.86 -2.58
CA HIS A 86 7.78 8.21 -3.38
C HIS A 86 8.28 6.94 -4.07
N LYS A 87 9.56 6.57 -3.87
CA LYS A 87 10.18 5.41 -4.50
C LYS A 87 9.87 4.14 -3.70
N ALA A 88 9.31 3.12 -4.36
CA ALA A 88 8.98 1.84 -3.75
C ALA A 88 10.19 1.17 -3.06
N SER A 89 11.37 1.20 -3.70
CA SER A 89 12.61 0.67 -3.13
C SER A 89 13.02 1.38 -1.83
N SER A 90 12.86 2.70 -1.78
CA SER A 90 13.16 3.51 -0.60
C SER A 90 12.17 3.25 0.53
N LEU A 91 10.86 3.13 0.24
CA LEU A 91 9.86 2.73 1.23
C LEU A 91 10.15 1.35 1.81
N ARG A 92 10.49 0.38 0.95
CA ARG A 92 10.86 -0.98 1.37
C ARG A 92 12.07 -0.99 2.29
N GLU A 93 13.09 -0.21 1.97
CA GLU A 93 14.29 -0.10 2.80
C GLU A 93 13.97 0.52 4.16
N ARG A 94 13.21 1.63 4.19
CA ARG A 94 12.78 2.28 5.44
C ARG A 94 11.93 1.35 6.31
N TRP A 95 11.04 0.57 5.71
CA TRP A 95 10.25 -0.45 6.42
C TRP A 95 11.13 -1.55 7.03
N ARG A 96 12.12 -2.06 6.28
CA ARG A 96 13.10 -3.03 6.82
C ARG A 96 13.91 -2.43 7.97
N GLN A 97 14.35 -1.18 7.83
CA GLN A 97 15.09 -0.48 8.88
C GLN A 97 14.23 -0.32 10.14
N LEU A 98 12.95 0.05 9.99
CA LEU A 98 11.99 0.16 11.09
C LEU A 98 11.88 -1.14 11.88
N ARG A 99 11.82 -2.30 11.21
CA ARG A 99 11.80 -3.62 11.86
C ARG A 99 13.00 -3.86 12.77
N THR A 100 14.18 -3.35 12.39
CA THR A 100 15.43 -3.54 13.15
C THR A 100 15.63 -2.47 14.22
N SER A 101 15.36 -1.19 13.91
CA SER A 101 15.63 -0.07 14.81
C SER A 101 14.52 0.21 15.81
N HIS A 102 13.26 -0.10 15.46
CA HIS A 102 12.08 0.12 16.31
C HIS A 102 11.13 -1.09 16.27
N PRO A 103 11.58 -2.28 16.74
CA PRO A 103 10.84 -3.53 16.61
C PRO A 103 9.46 -3.50 17.27
N ASP A 104 9.29 -2.80 18.40
CA ASP A 104 7.99 -2.65 19.07
C ASP A 104 7.01 -1.81 18.23
N ALA A 105 7.49 -0.73 17.64
CA ALA A 105 6.66 0.09 16.74
C ALA A 105 6.26 -0.70 15.50
N TYR A 106 7.20 -1.45 14.90
CA TYR A 106 6.92 -2.34 13.78
C TYR A 106 5.80 -3.33 14.09
N ARG A 107 5.90 -4.04 15.23
CA ARG A 107 4.88 -4.99 15.68
C ARG A 107 3.53 -4.33 15.94
N THR A 108 3.54 -3.18 16.61
CA THR A 108 2.32 -2.42 16.93
C THR A 108 1.59 -1.99 15.66
N LEU A 109 2.31 -1.43 14.69
CA LEU A 109 1.74 -1.04 13.40
C LEU A 109 1.17 -2.24 12.65
N GLY A 110 1.90 -3.36 12.62
CA GLY A 110 1.40 -4.60 12.03
C GLY A 110 0.10 -5.09 12.69
N ALA A 111 0.06 -5.14 14.02
CA ALA A 111 -1.11 -5.58 14.78
C ALA A 111 -2.32 -4.66 14.58
N GLN A 112 -2.13 -3.35 14.62
CA GLN A 112 -3.21 -2.37 14.40
C GLN A 112 -3.78 -2.48 12.97
N TYR A 113 -2.90 -2.67 11.97
CA TYR A 113 -3.36 -2.89 10.59
C TYR A 113 -4.19 -4.17 10.46
N LEU A 114 -3.75 -5.27 11.09
CA LEU A 114 -4.51 -6.52 11.10
C LEU A 114 -5.86 -6.37 11.81
N ALA A 115 -5.94 -5.59 12.89
CA ALA A 115 -7.20 -5.30 13.58
C ALA A 115 -8.17 -4.50 12.69
N LEU A 116 -7.67 -3.46 11.98
CA LEU A 116 -8.46 -2.69 11.02
C LEU A 116 -8.96 -3.56 9.84
N LYS A 117 -8.12 -4.49 9.38
CA LYS A 117 -8.48 -5.44 8.32
C LYS A 117 -9.55 -6.42 8.81
N ALA A 118 -9.40 -6.95 10.02
CA ALA A 118 -10.36 -7.88 10.63
C ALA A 118 -11.72 -7.24 10.90
N SER A 119 -11.76 -5.93 11.19
CA SER A 119 -13.02 -5.19 11.36
C SER A 119 -13.71 -4.83 10.04
N GLY A 120 -13.11 -5.11 8.89
CA GLY A 120 -13.64 -4.76 7.57
C GLY A 120 -13.52 -3.26 7.22
N THR A 121 -12.79 -2.48 8.03
CA THR A 121 -12.58 -1.03 7.81
C THR A 121 -11.45 -0.72 6.83
N VAL A 122 -10.61 -1.71 6.53
CA VAL A 122 -9.61 -1.68 5.47
C VAL A 122 -10.01 -2.66 4.38
N VAL A 123 -10.40 -2.13 3.23
CA VAL A 123 -10.82 -2.91 2.07
C VAL A 123 -9.93 -2.60 0.88
N ASP A 124 -9.24 -3.62 0.36
CA ASP A 124 -8.52 -3.55 -0.91
C ASP A 124 -9.08 -4.59 -1.87
N THR A 125 -9.86 -4.14 -2.85
CA THR A 125 -10.45 -5.02 -3.87
C THR A 125 -9.65 -5.09 -5.17
N CYS A 126 -8.61 -4.25 -5.31
CA CYS A 126 -7.77 -4.18 -6.51
C CYS A 126 -6.51 -5.03 -6.38
N THR A 127 -5.98 -5.26 -5.17
CA THR A 127 -4.88 -6.19 -4.92
C THR A 127 -5.43 -7.60 -4.68
N PRO A 128 -4.99 -8.62 -5.45
CA PRO A 128 -5.38 -10.00 -5.18
C PRO A 128 -5.07 -10.42 -3.74
N ALA A 129 -5.95 -11.20 -3.10
CA ALA A 129 -5.79 -11.61 -1.71
C ALA A 129 -4.43 -12.29 -1.43
N SER A 130 -3.91 -13.08 -2.37
CA SER A 130 -2.58 -13.73 -2.30
C SER A 130 -1.40 -12.75 -2.28
N HIS A 131 -1.63 -11.48 -2.61
CA HIS A 131 -0.64 -10.41 -2.64
C HIS A 131 -0.82 -9.41 -1.50
N GLN A 132 -1.86 -9.54 -0.68
CA GLN A 132 -2.04 -8.73 0.52
C GLN A 132 -1.33 -9.39 1.70
N TRP A 133 -0.59 -8.61 2.48
CA TRP A 133 0.10 -9.08 3.67
C TRP A 133 -0.89 -9.40 4.79
N GLY A 134 -0.64 -10.53 5.45
CA GLY A 134 -1.37 -11.00 6.61
C GLY A 134 -0.43 -11.23 7.80
N ALA A 135 -0.92 -11.97 8.81
CA ALA A 135 -0.17 -12.23 10.04
C ALA A 135 1.20 -12.88 9.78
N SER A 136 1.29 -13.81 8.81
CA SER A 136 2.55 -14.49 8.45
C SER A 136 3.60 -13.54 7.87
N ASP A 137 3.19 -12.50 7.14
CA ASP A 137 4.10 -11.52 6.56
C ASP A 137 4.61 -10.50 7.60
N LEU A 138 3.87 -10.37 8.72
CA LEU A 138 4.13 -9.38 9.78
C LEU A 138 4.72 -9.98 11.06
N ALA A 139 4.98 -11.30 11.06
CA ALA A 139 5.65 -12.03 12.14
C ALA A 139 7.16 -11.75 12.23
#